data_AF-A0A533RAN6-F1
#
_entry.id   AF-A0A533RAN6-F1
#
_cell.length_a   1.000
_cell.length_b   1.000
_cell.length_c   1.000
_cell.angle_alpha   90.00
_cell.angle_beta   90.00
_cell.angle_gamma   90.00
#
_symmetry.space_group_name_H-M   'P 1'
#
loop_
_entity.id
_entity.type
_entity.pdbx_description
1 polymer ?
#
loop_
_entity_poly.entity_id
_entity_poly.type
_entity_poly.pdbx_seq_one_letter_code
_entity_poly.pdbx_strand_id
1 'polypeptide(L)'
;MSANKLAVVVALLATLAGAPAGAAVSAVSGEAQRYEGGATFQEIIESRCTICHTRERVDAAIRSQSDLDALLRRMVERGAIISERDHKVLGTFWGSPLKGDGQSPAPPAR
;
A
#
# COMPACT_ATOMS: atom_id res chain seq x y z
N MET A 1 8.48 9.03 75.46
CA MET A 1 7.06 9.07 75.02
C MET A 1 6.85 10.45 74.39
N SER A 2 6.37 10.71 73.18
CA SER A 2 5.88 9.96 72.01
C SER A 2 5.89 11.01 70.87
N ALA A 3 6.72 10.88 69.83
CA ALA A 3 6.41 10.41 68.47
C ALA A 3 5.66 11.39 67.53
N ASN A 4 6.20 11.48 66.29
CA ASN A 4 5.57 11.86 65.01
C ASN A 4 5.07 13.32 64.87
N LYS A 5 5.55 14.10 63.89
CA LYS A 5 4.98 14.06 62.53
C LYS A 5 5.85 14.67 61.41
N LEU A 6 7.04 15.20 61.69
CA LEU A 6 7.86 15.87 60.67
C LEU A 6 8.83 14.91 59.94
N ALA A 7 8.38 13.70 59.64
CA ALA A 7 9.17 12.70 58.91
C ALA A 7 8.68 12.53 57.47
N VAL A 8 8.20 13.58 56.80
CA VAL A 8 7.76 13.45 55.39
C VAL A 8 7.94 14.76 54.60
N VAL A 9 9.00 15.54 54.87
CA VAL A 9 9.28 16.77 54.09
C VAL A 9 10.59 16.70 53.29
N VAL A 10 11.42 15.66 53.48
CA VAL A 10 12.77 15.59 52.86
C VAL A 10 12.92 14.36 51.95
N ALA A 11 11.91 14.03 51.16
CA ALA A 11 11.96 12.91 50.21
C ALA A 11 11.42 13.28 48.83
N LEU A 12 11.77 14.48 48.31
CA LEU A 12 11.22 15.02 47.05
C LEU A 12 12.25 15.21 45.92
N LEU A 13 13.44 14.59 45.96
CA LEU A 13 14.51 14.91 44.99
C LEU A 13 15.28 13.73 44.39
N ALA A 14 14.68 12.53 44.30
CA ALA A 14 15.34 11.43 43.61
C ALA A 14 14.35 10.45 42.96
N THR A 15 13.83 10.80 41.78
CA THR A 15 13.33 9.80 40.82
C THR A 15 13.77 10.18 39.41
N LEU A 16 14.94 9.66 39.02
CA LEU A 16 15.28 9.36 37.63
C LEU A 16 14.23 8.37 37.10
N ALA A 17 13.52 8.72 36.04
CA ALA A 17 12.83 7.76 35.18
C ALA A 17 12.98 8.23 33.73
N GLY A 18 13.82 7.52 32.98
CA GLY A 18 14.13 7.81 31.59
C GLY A 18 12.90 7.73 30.69
N ALA A 19 12.83 8.64 29.72
CA ALA A 19 11.88 8.54 28.61
C ALA A 19 12.37 7.45 27.65
N PRO A 20 11.63 6.35 27.42
CA PRO A 20 11.85 5.61 26.20
C PRO A 20 11.38 6.49 25.04
N ALA A 21 12.28 6.76 24.10
CA ALA A 21 11.95 7.21 22.76
C ALA A 21 11.19 6.06 22.06
N GLY A 22 9.92 5.89 22.42
CA GLY A 22 8.99 5.03 21.70
C GLY A 22 8.67 5.71 20.38
N ALA A 23 9.34 5.30 19.32
CA ALA A 23 8.88 5.58 17.96
C ALA A 23 7.45 5.05 17.84
N ALA A 24 6.48 5.96 17.81
CA ALA A 24 5.11 5.64 17.46
C ALA A 24 5.12 5.14 16.00
N VAL A 25 5.15 3.82 15.81
CA VAL A 25 4.86 3.24 14.51
C VAL A 25 3.38 3.50 14.24
N SER A 26 3.09 4.39 13.29
CA SER A 26 1.73 4.72 12.87
C SER A 26 1.03 3.49 12.31
N ALA A 27 0.38 2.72 13.18
CA ALA A 27 -0.57 1.67 12.82
C ALA A 27 -1.95 2.29 12.57
N VAL A 28 -2.06 3.20 11.61
CA VAL A 28 -3.34 3.68 11.07
C VAL A 28 -3.09 4.34 9.73
N SER A 29 -3.16 3.56 8.65
CA SER A 29 -3.18 4.06 7.25
C SER A 29 -3.43 2.92 6.27
N GLY A 30 -3.08 1.67 6.62
CA GLY A 30 -3.11 0.57 5.66
C GLY A 30 -4.50 0.21 5.11
N GLU A 31 -5.58 0.38 5.87
CA GLU A 31 -6.94 0.06 5.41
C GLU A 31 -7.54 1.15 4.52
N ALA A 32 -7.43 2.41 4.93
CA ALA A 32 -7.86 3.56 4.13
C ALA A 32 -7.05 3.66 2.81
N GLN A 33 -5.73 3.46 2.88
CA GLN A 33 -4.87 3.44 1.70
C GLN A 33 -5.24 2.31 0.70
N ARG A 34 -5.69 1.15 1.20
CA ARG A 34 -6.16 0.04 0.36
C ARG A 34 -7.50 0.34 -0.29
N TYR A 35 -8.41 0.97 0.44
CA TYR A 35 -9.69 1.41 -0.09
C TYR A 35 -9.51 2.45 -1.20
N GLU A 36 -8.69 3.48 -0.95
CA GLU A 36 -8.37 4.51 -1.95
C GLU A 36 -7.64 3.90 -3.14
N GLY A 37 -6.64 3.05 -2.92
CA GLY A 37 -5.95 2.35 -4.00
C GLY A 37 -6.89 1.47 -4.85
N GLY A 38 -7.85 0.80 -4.22
CA GLY A 38 -8.87 0.02 -4.92
C GLY A 38 -9.81 0.89 -5.75
N ALA A 39 -10.21 2.06 -5.25
CA ALA A 39 -11.02 3.02 -6.01
C ALA A 39 -10.23 3.58 -7.21
N THR A 40 -8.97 3.97 -7.01
CA THR A 40 -8.09 4.43 -8.11
C THR A 40 -7.86 3.33 -9.14
N PHE A 41 -7.74 2.06 -8.71
CA PHE A 41 -7.67 0.94 -9.64
C PHE A 41 -8.91 0.87 -10.53
N GLN A 42 -10.11 0.96 -9.97
CA GLN A 42 -11.34 0.94 -10.76
C GLN A 42 -11.42 2.13 -11.72
N GLU A 43 -11.03 3.32 -11.27
CA GLU A 43 -10.97 4.52 -12.12
C GLU A 43 -10.03 4.32 -13.32
N ILE A 44 -8.85 3.72 -13.13
CA ILE A 44 -7.92 3.43 -14.22
C ILE A 44 -8.53 2.43 -15.20
N ILE A 45 -9.21 1.38 -14.72
CA ILE A 45 -9.88 0.42 -15.60
C ILE A 45 -10.91 1.13 -16.49
N GLU A 46 -11.77 1.95 -15.89
CA GLU A 46 -12.82 2.67 -16.63
C GLU A 46 -12.25 3.75 -17.55
N SER A 47 -11.17 4.44 -17.16
CA SER A 47 -10.65 5.55 -17.96
C SER A 47 -9.64 5.13 -19.01
N ARG A 48 -8.99 3.97 -18.87
CA ARG A 48 -7.92 3.53 -19.79
C ARG A 48 -8.27 2.28 -20.58
N CYS A 49 -8.89 1.30 -19.92
CA CYS A 49 -9.10 -0.01 -20.53
C CYS A 49 -10.41 -0.10 -21.29
N THR A 50 -11.48 0.57 -20.81
CA THR A 50 -12.80 0.50 -21.45
C THR A 50 -12.99 1.43 -22.64
N ILE A 51 -11.99 2.28 -22.95
CA ILE A 51 -11.95 3.07 -24.19
C ILE A 51 -12.02 2.15 -25.42
N CYS A 52 -11.32 1.01 -25.39
CA CYS A 52 -11.19 0.09 -26.54
C CYS A 52 -11.75 -1.32 -26.26
N HIS A 53 -12.13 -1.62 -25.01
CA HIS A 53 -12.59 -2.94 -24.60
C HIS A 53 -13.88 -2.83 -23.78
N THR A 54 -14.67 -3.89 -23.72
CA THR A 54 -15.80 -3.92 -22.79
C THR A 54 -15.31 -4.24 -21.38
N ARG A 55 -16.09 -3.85 -20.37
CA ARG A 55 -15.75 -4.11 -18.97
C ARG A 55 -15.58 -5.62 -18.70
N GLU A 56 -16.45 -6.43 -19.28
CA GLU A 56 -16.44 -7.90 -19.12
C GLU A 56 -15.13 -8.51 -19.64
N ARG A 57 -14.63 -7.99 -20.77
CA ARG A 57 -13.36 -8.44 -21.34
C ARG A 57 -12.18 -8.06 -20.45
N VAL A 58 -12.20 -6.87 -19.87
CA VAL A 58 -11.15 -6.42 -18.95
C VAL A 58 -11.17 -7.24 -17.67
N ASP A 59 -12.35 -7.49 -17.08
CA ASP A 59 -12.47 -8.33 -15.89
C ASP A 59 -12.02 -9.77 -16.15
N ALA A 60 -12.27 -10.30 -17.36
CA ALA A 60 -11.74 -11.61 -17.76
C ALA A 60 -10.21 -11.63 -17.81
N ALA A 61 -9.57 -10.54 -18.26
CA ALA A 61 -8.12 -10.41 -18.25
C ALA A 61 -7.55 -10.29 -16.83
N ILE A 62 -8.24 -9.57 -15.93
CA ILE A 62 -7.84 -9.49 -14.51
C ILE A 62 -7.91 -10.88 -13.86
N ARG A 63 -9.01 -11.63 -14.11
CA ARG A 63 -9.20 -12.98 -13.57
C ARG A 63 -8.25 -14.03 -14.16
N SER A 64 -7.78 -13.84 -15.39
CA SER A 64 -6.83 -14.77 -16.00
C SER A 64 -5.44 -14.69 -15.35
N GLN A 65 -5.17 -13.63 -14.58
CA GLN A 65 -3.89 -13.39 -13.90
C GLN A 65 -2.69 -13.46 -14.87
N SER A 66 -2.92 -13.12 -16.14
CA SER A 66 -1.86 -13.08 -17.15
C SER A 66 -0.78 -12.07 -16.76
N ASP A 67 0.45 -12.29 -17.22
CA ASP A 67 1.56 -11.34 -17.08
C ASP A 67 1.11 -9.91 -17.46
N LEU A 68 1.05 -9.03 -16.45
CA LEU A 68 0.53 -7.68 -16.59
C LEU A 68 1.41 -6.83 -17.51
N ASP A 69 2.73 -6.92 -17.34
CA ASP A 69 3.69 -6.08 -18.07
C ASP A 69 3.64 -6.41 -19.56
N ALA A 70 3.59 -7.70 -19.89
CA ALA A 70 3.44 -8.16 -21.27
C ALA A 70 2.07 -7.76 -21.85
N LEU A 71 1.01 -7.76 -21.04
CA LEU A 71 -0.34 -7.34 -21.46
C LEU A 71 -0.39 -5.84 -21.73
N LEU A 72 0.07 -5.01 -20.79
CA LEU A 72 0.06 -3.55 -20.93
C LEU A 72 0.96 -3.11 -22.09
N ARG A 73 2.12 -3.73 -22.29
CA ARG A 73 2.96 -3.47 -23.47
C ARG A 73 2.18 -3.65 -24.77
N ARG A 74 1.44 -4.75 -24.91
CA ARG A 74 0.58 -4.98 -26.09
C ARG A 74 -0.56 -3.97 -26.23
N MET A 75 -1.02 -3.36 -25.13
CA MET A 75 -2.04 -2.31 -25.17
C MET A 75 -1.41 -0.98 -25.61
N VAL A 76 -0.23 -0.65 -25.09
CA VAL A 76 0.54 0.53 -25.48
C VAL A 76 0.93 0.48 -26.96
N GLU A 77 1.40 -0.67 -27.45
CA GLU A 77 1.66 -0.92 -28.87
C GLU A 77 0.41 -0.69 -29.76
N ARG A 78 -0.79 -0.82 -29.18
CA ARG A 78 -2.08 -0.57 -29.83
C ARG A 78 -2.65 0.82 -29.55
N GLY A 79 -1.89 1.70 -28.91
CA GLY A 79 -2.25 3.10 -28.67
C GLY A 79 -2.81 3.41 -27.28
N ALA A 80 -2.80 2.47 -26.34
CA ALA A 80 -3.17 2.80 -24.96
C ALA A 80 -2.13 3.73 -24.33
N ILE A 81 -2.60 4.74 -23.61
CA ILE A 81 -1.74 5.65 -22.84
C ILE A 81 -1.83 5.23 -21.37
N ILE A 82 -0.76 4.64 -20.85
CA ILE A 82 -0.65 4.17 -19.46
C ILE A 82 0.53 4.90 -18.82
N SER A 83 0.29 5.64 -17.74
CA SER A 83 1.36 6.30 -17.00
C SER A 83 2.06 5.34 -16.04
N GLU A 84 3.27 5.69 -15.57
CA GLU A 84 3.97 4.95 -14.52
C GLU A 84 3.13 4.79 -13.24
N ARG A 85 2.34 5.82 -12.89
CA ARG A 85 1.41 5.76 -11.76
C ARG A 85 0.33 4.71 -12.00
N ASP A 86 -0.28 4.73 -13.18
CA ASP A 86 -1.35 3.79 -13.53
C ASP A 86 -0.83 2.36 -13.52
N HIS A 87 0.37 2.16 -14.11
CA HIS A 87 1.06 0.88 -14.12
C HIS A 87 1.26 0.33 -12.69
N LYS A 88 1.75 1.16 -11.77
CA LYS A 88 1.98 0.77 -10.38
C LYS A 88 0.68 0.40 -9.65
N VAL A 89 -0.38 1.18 -9.84
CA VAL A 89 -1.69 0.88 -9.24
C VAL A 89 -2.24 -0.42 -9.81
N LEU A 90 -2.23 -0.58 -11.13
CA LEU A 90 -2.66 -1.81 -11.79
C LEU A 90 -1.89 -3.01 -11.23
N GLY A 91 -0.55 -2.96 -11.14
CA GLY A 91 0.27 -4.04 -10.60
C GLY A 91 -0.01 -4.38 -9.12
N THR A 92 -0.40 -3.39 -8.32
CA THR A 92 -0.75 -3.61 -6.90
C THR A 92 -2.01 -4.45 -6.75
N PHE A 93 -2.97 -4.29 -7.67
CA PHE A 93 -4.28 -4.93 -7.61
C PHE A 93 -4.50 -6.00 -8.68
N TRP A 94 -3.48 -6.29 -9.49
CA TRP A 94 -3.56 -7.29 -10.55
C TRP A 94 -3.48 -8.71 -9.99
N GLY A 95 -4.41 -9.56 -10.40
CA GLY A 95 -4.52 -10.92 -9.89
C GLY A 95 -4.94 -10.97 -8.42
N SER A 96 -4.20 -11.69 -7.58
CA SER A 96 -4.50 -11.80 -6.14
C SER A 96 -3.65 -10.78 -5.35
N PRO A 97 -4.20 -9.62 -4.94
CA PRO A 97 -3.47 -8.55 -4.25
C PRO A 97 -2.90 -8.90 -2.85
N LEU A 98 -3.03 -10.16 -2.42
CA LEU A 98 -2.57 -10.66 -1.11
C LEU A 98 -1.38 -11.63 -1.22
N LYS A 99 -0.85 -11.88 -2.42
CA LYS A 99 0.35 -12.71 -2.58
C LYS A 99 1.58 -11.83 -2.36
N GLY A 100 2.01 -11.73 -1.10
CA GLY A 100 3.19 -10.97 -0.68
C GLY A 100 4.46 -11.37 -1.45
N ASP A 101 5.23 -10.34 -1.79
CA ASP A 101 6.64 -10.30 -2.15
C ASP A 101 7.16 -11.34 -3.15
N GLY A 102 7.27 -10.94 -4.42
CA GLY A 102 7.95 -11.74 -5.44
C GLY A 102 8.00 -11.11 -6.82
N GLN A 103 8.73 -10.00 -6.96
CA GLN A 103 9.48 -9.56 -8.16
C GLN A 103 8.88 -9.95 -9.54
N SER A 104 8.34 -8.98 -10.30
CA SER A 104 8.33 -9.12 -11.77
C SER A 104 9.79 -8.98 -12.23
N PRO A 105 10.45 -10.03 -12.76
CA PRO A 105 11.83 -9.90 -13.24
C PRO A 105 11.85 -9.00 -14.46
N ALA A 106 12.82 -8.08 -14.50
CA ALA A 106 13.05 -7.23 -15.66
C ALA A 106 13.22 -8.10 -16.93
N PRO A 107 12.58 -7.74 -18.07
CA PRO A 107 12.73 -8.51 -19.29
C PRO A 107 14.21 -8.50 -19.76
N PRO A 108 14.72 -9.60 -20.34
CA PRO A 108 16.09 -9.63 -20.85
C PRO A 108 16.25 -8.62 -21.98
N ALA A 109 17.32 -7.82 -21.90
CA ALA A 109 17.74 -6.96 -23.01
C ALA A 109 18.00 -7.82 -24.25
N ARG A 110 17.41 -7.44 -25.37
CA ARG A 110 17.79 -7.89 -26.71
C ARG A 110 18.34 -6.71 -27.50
#